data_AF-A0A960V7J8-F1
#
_entry.id   AF-A0A960V7J8-F1
#
_cell.length_a   1.000
_cell.length_b   1.000
_cell.length_c   1.000
_cell.angle_alpha   90.00
_cell.angle_beta   90.00
_cell.angle_gamma   90.00
#
_symmetry.space_group_name_H-M   'P 1'
#
loop_
_entity.id
_entity.type
_entity.pdbx_description
1 polymer ?
#
loop_
_entity_poly.entity_id
_entity_poly.type
_entity_poly.pdbx_seq_one_letter_code
_entity_poly.pdbx_strand_id
1 'polypeptide(L)'
;KVEIERTGKKYQLATTQDHHMMNPGNPLGTKWEERALILSTSLDEYKKNPASGTEKADPEFPNIGTDKKRKLARGFNPDYEYKGYRWGLSVDLSLCTGCSACVTACQVENNIPVVGRDEVRTGREMHWIRIDRYYIGDPSKPETLEIGHQPVMCQHCENAPCETVCPVAATVHGSEGTNDMVYNRCVGTRYCSNNCPYKVRRYNWMEHWRDGKDMARSPRNLAFNPDVTVRARGVMEKCTFCSSRIAEKKIKAKNEGRTLVDGELKTACQETCPTDAISFGNINDPESMISKNGKNKRAYKILDFLNVKPQVTYLTRVRNYV
;
A
#
# COMPACT_ATOMS: atom_id res chain seq x y z
N LYS A 1 22.26 30.90 -24.90
CA LYS A 1 23.08 29.73 -24.51
C LYS A 1 23.15 29.72 -22.99
N VAL A 2 22.81 28.61 -22.34
CA VAL A 2 23.02 28.44 -20.90
C VAL A 2 24.36 27.75 -20.73
N GLU A 3 25.22 28.32 -19.89
CA GLU A 3 26.51 27.72 -19.52
C GLU A 3 26.36 27.08 -18.14
N ILE A 4 26.82 25.83 -18.01
CA ILE A 4 26.68 25.05 -16.78
C ILE A 4 28.09 24.88 -16.19
N GLU A 5 28.31 25.43 -15.00
CA GLU A 5 29.57 25.28 -14.25
C GLU A 5 29.35 24.67 -12.85
N ARG A 6 30.33 23.90 -12.38
CA ARG A 6 30.28 23.28 -11.05
C ARG A 6 30.72 24.28 -9.99
N THR A 7 29.79 24.71 -9.14
CA THR A 7 30.05 25.72 -8.09
C THR A 7 30.79 25.22 -6.85
N GLY A 8 31.01 23.90 -6.71
CA GLY A 8 31.62 23.29 -5.51
C GLY A 8 30.70 23.20 -4.27
N LYS A 9 29.56 23.89 -4.26
CA LYS A 9 28.58 23.83 -3.15
C LYS A 9 27.89 22.46 -3.11
N LYS A 10 27.70 21.92 -1.90
CA LYS A 10 26.92 20.69 -1.66
C LYS A 10 25.55 21.04 -1.12
N TYR A 11 24.51 20.37 -1.62
CA TYR A 11 23.14 20.50 -1.14
C TYR A 11 22.55 19.13 -0.88
N GLN A 12 21.91 18.95 0.27
CA GLN A 12 21.25 17.70 0.63
C GLN A 12 19.84 17.66 0.05
N LEU A 13 19.56 16.63 -0.76
CA LEU A 13 18.22 16.39 -1.29
C LEU A 13 17.40 15.58 -0.28
N ALA A 14 16.11 15.88 -0.19
CA ALA A 14 15.16 15.09 0.58
C ALA A 14 14.37 14.23 -0.42
N THR A 15 14.50 12.92 -0.32
CA THR A 15 13.76 11.94 -1.12
C THR A 15 13.09 10.94 -0.18
N THR A 16 11.96 10.40 -0.60
CA THR A 16 11.24 9.34 0.11
C THR A 16 11.57 7.95 -0.43
N GLN A 17 12.32 7.87 -1.53
CA GLN A 17 12.77 6.63 -2.15
C GLN A 17 14.26 6.74 -2.47
N ASP A 18 15.06 5.89 -1.84
CA ASP A 18 16.52 5.87 -2.04
C ASP A 18 16.95 4.84 -3.10
N HIS A 19 16.13 3.80 -3.30
CA HIS A 19 16.41 2.70 -4.24
C HIS A 19 15.40 2.72 -5.38
N HIS A 20 15.86 3.01 -6.58
CA HIS A 20 15.00 3.15 -7.77
C HIS A 20 14.99 1.92 -8.69
N MET A 21 15.82 0.91 -8.43
CA MET A 21 15.79 -0.38 -9.14
C MET A 21 15.07 -1.42 -8.28
N MET A 22 14.29 -2.34 -8.89
CA MET A 22 13.59 -3.40 -8.15
C MET A 22 14.54 -4.37 -7.44
N ASN A 23 15.77 -4.51 -7.95
CA ASN A 23 16.87 -5.18 -7.28
C ASN A 23 18.07 -4.23 -7.26
N PRO A 24 18.63 -3.88 -6.09
CA PRO A 24 19.89 -3.15 -6.00
C PRO A 24 21.13 -4.01 -6.25
N GLY A 25 20.97 -5.28 -6.66
CA GLY A 25 22.03 -6.27 -6.68
C GLY A 25 22.16 -6.92 -5.31
N ASN A 26 22.53 -8.20 -5.28
CA ASN A 26 22.85 -8.89 -4.03
C ASN A 26 24.22 -8.37 -3.53
N PRO A 27 24.39 -7.97 -2.25
CA PRO A 27 25.72 -7.76 -1.67
C PRO A 27 26.63 -9.00 -1.76
N LEU A 28 26.04 -10.19 -1.96
CA LEU A 28 26.66 -11.51 -1.90
C LEU A 28 26.55 -12.33 -3.21
N GLY A 29 26.21 -11.75 -4.37
CA GLY A 29 26.00 -12.58 -5.57
C GLY A 29 25.91 -11.86 -6.92
N THR A 30 26.40 -12.57 -7.93
CA THR A 30 26.80 -12.11 -9.29
C THR A 30 25.68 -12.08 -10.35
N LYS A 31 24.40 -12.25 -9.97
CA LYS A 31 23.27 -12.24 -10.93
C LYS A 31 22.18 -11.25 -10.54
N TRP A 32 21.79 -10.42 -11.51
CA TRP A 32 20.68 -9.48 -11.42
C TRP A 32 19.36 -10.22 -11.69
N GLU A 33 18.66 -10.63 -10.64
CA GLU A 33 17.30 -11.15 -10.76
C GLU A 33 16.31 -10.12 -10.24
N GLU A 34 15.39 -9.68 -11.08
CA GLU A 34 14.38 -8.70 -10.69
C GLU A 34 13.43 -9.28 -9.63
N ARG A 35 13.17 -8.50 -8.58
CA ARG A 35 12.18 -8.89 -7.58
C ARG A 35 10.78 -8.82 -8.17
N ALA A 36 9.95 -9.79 -7.81
CA ALA A 36 8.54 -9.88 -8.18
C ALA A 36 7.66 -8.82 -7.49
N LEU A 37 7.94 -7.53 -7.73
CA LEU A 37 7.18 -6.39 -7.19
C LEU A 37 6.21 -5.84 -8.22
N ILE A 38 6.73 -5.35 -9.36
CA ILE A 38 5.96 -4.90 -10.51
C ILE A 38 6.10 -5.94 -11.61
N LEU A 39 5.02 -6.68 -11.87
CA LEU A 39 4.99 -7.65 -12.95
C LEU A 39 4.51 -6.96 -14.23
N SER A 40 5.24 -7.16 -15.32
CA SER A 40 4.90 -6.61 -16.63
C SER A 40 4.93 -7.70 -17.71
N THR A 41 4.07 -7.55 -18.71
CA THR A 41 4.00 -8.39 -19.92
C THR A 41 3.66 -7.53 -21.14
N SER A 42 4.01 -7.99 -22.33
CA SER A 42 3.61 -7.35 -23.58
C SER A 42 2.15 -7.69 -23.95
N LEU A 43 1.51 -6.83 -24.75
CA LEU A 43 0.15 -7.06 -25.24
C LEU A 43 0.08 -8.34 -26.10
N ASP A 44 1.13 -8.64 -26.85
CA ASP A 44 1.17 -9.84 -27.70
C ASP A 44 1.28 -11.14 -26.90
N GLU A 45 2.05 -11.12 -25.81
CA GLU A 45 2.10 -12.24 -24.86
C GLU A 45 0.78 -12.39 -24.10
N TYR A 46 0.20 -11.28 -23.65
CA TYR A 46 -1.10 -11.27 -22.97
C TYR A 46 -2.22 -11.85 -23.85
N LYS A 47 -2.24 -11.52 -25.16
CA LYS A 47 -3.20 -12.09 -26.12
C LYS A 47 -3.06 -13.61 -26.26
N LYS A 48 -1.84 -14.14 -26.15
CA LYS A 48 -1.57 -15.60 -26.22
C LYS A 48 -1.91 -16.28 -24.89
N ASN A 49 -1.58 -15.65 -23.77
CA ASN A 49 -1.82 -16.14 -22.42
C ASN A 49 -2.23 -15.00 -21.50
N PRO A 50 -3.52 -14.91 -21.10
CA PRO A 50 -4.01 -13.87 -20.20
C PRO A 50 -3.35 -13.85 -18.80
N ALA A 51 -2.64 -14.93 -18.41
CA ALA A 51 -1.89 -15.00 -17.16
C ALA A 51 -0.42 -14.55 -17.31
N SER A 52 0.06 -14.23 -18.52
CA SER A 52 1.47 -13.90 -18.77
C SER A 52 2.00 -12.80 -17.84
N GLY A 53 3.22 -12.98 -17.35
CA GLY A 53 3.88 -12.14 -16.37
C GLY A 53 3.50 -12.45 -14.92
N THR A 54 2.31 -13.02 -14.68
CA THR A 54 1.81 -13.34 -13.33
C THR A 54 2.51 -14.55 -12.74
N GLU A 55 3.02 -15.46 -13.57
CA GLU A 55 3.83 -16.60 -13.15
C GLU A 55 5.10 -16.20 -12.38
N LYS A 56 5.58 -14.97 -12.59
CA LYS A 56 6.74 -14.40 -11.89
C LYS A 56 6.41 -13.91 -10.48
N ALA A 57 5.14 -13.90 -10.07
CA ALA A 57 4.72 -13.44 -8.74
C ALA A 57 5.27 -14.30 -7.58
N ASP A 58 5.61 -15.55 -7.87
CA ASP A 58 6.14 -16.51 -6.89
C ASP A 58 7.63 -16.73 -7.18
N PRO A 59 8.56 -16.06 -6.45
CA PRO A 59 9.97 -16.37 -6.62
C PRO A 59 10.23 -17.83 -6.22
N GLU A 60 11.12 -18.53 -6.92
CA GLU A 60 11.47 -19.92 -6.59
C GLU A 60 11.88 -20.03 -5.11
N PHE A 61 11.02 -20.62 -4.28
CA PHE A 61 11.38 -20.97 -2.91
C PHE A 61 12.28 -22.21 -2.92
N PRO A 62 13.29 -22.27 -2.05
CA PRO A 62 13.91 -23.55 -1.74
C PRO A 62 12.80 -24.48 -1.25
N ASN A 63 12.58 -25.57 -1.97
CA ASN A 63 11.55 -26.56 -1.66
C ASN A 63 11.81 -27.16 -0.27
N ILE A 64 11.12 -26.66 0.76
CA ILE A 64 11.17 -27.23 2.13
C ILE A 64 10.25 -28.46 2.16
N GLY A 65 10.61 -29.52 1.42
CA GLY A 65 9.83 -30.76 1.34
C GLY A 65 10.31 -31.73 0.26
N THR A 66 10.19 -33.03 0.53
CA THR A 66 10.52 -34.13 -0.40
C THR A 66 9.53 -34.26 -1.56
N ASP A 67 8.36 -33.61 -1.47
CA ASP A 67 7.24 -33.76 -2.39
C ASP A 67 7.15 -32.66 -3.47
N LYS A 68 8.12 -31.72 -3.52
CA LYS A 68 8.14 -30.57 -4.46
C LYS A 68 6.84 -29.74 -4.48
N LYS A 69 5.99 -29.85 -3.45
CA LYS A 69 4.74 -29.10 -3.32
C LYS A 69 4.95 -27.93 -2.36
N ARG A 70 4.48 -26.74 -2.75
CA ARG A 70 4.43 -25.56 -1.88
C ARG A 70 3.63 -25.88 -0.63
N LYS A 71 4.31 -26.07 0.49
CA LYS A 71 3.70 -26.06 1.82
C LYS A 71 3.86 -24.65 2.36
N LEU A 72 2.82 -23.84 2.19
CA LEU A 72 2.72 -22.57 2.92
C LEU A 72 2.88 -22.88 4.41
N ALA A 73 3.74 -22.12 5.09
CA ALA A 73 3.88 -22.24 6.52
C ALA A 73 2.50 -22.10 7.16
N ARG A 74 1.99 -23.17 7.77
CA ARG A 74 0.71 -23.14 8.46
C ARG A 74 0.93 -22.28 9.71
N GLY A 75 0.43 -21.05 9.68
CA GLY A 75 0.48 -20.17 10.83
C GLY A 75 -0.26 -20.83 12.00
N PHE A 76 0.16 -20.53 13.23
CA PHE A 76 -0.56 -20.96 14.44
C PHE A 76 -1.91 -20.26 14.62
N ASN A 77 -2.15 -19.17 13.87
CA ASN A 77 -3.41 -18.46 13.91
C ASN A 77 -4.51 -19.29 13.24
N PRO A 78 -5.68 -19.46 13.87
CA PRO A 78 -6.81 -20.13 13.25
C PRO A 78 -7.26 -19.36 12.00
N ASP A 79 -7.68 -20.09 10.96
CA ASP A 79 -8.35 -19.45 9.83
C ASP A 79 -9.67 -18.84 10.32
N TYR A 80 -9.87 -17.55 10.03
CA TYR A 80 -11.08 -16.83 10.42
C TYR A 80 -12.00 -16.65 9.23
N GLU A 81 -13.25 -17.06 9.38
CA GLU A 81 -14.28 -16.85 8.36
C GLU A 81 -14.91 -15.46 8.51
N TYR A 82 -14.63 -14.58 7.56
CA TYR A 82 -15.23 -13.24 7.50
C TYR A 82 -16.64 -13.31 6.92
N LYS A 83 -17.66 -13.35 7.80
CA LYS A 83 -19.08 -13.36 7.42
C LYS A 83 -19.57 -11.92 7.17
N GLY A 84 -20.33 -11.71 6.10
CA GLY A 84 -20.83 -10.38 5.73
C GLY A 84 -19.84 -9.62 4.84
N TYR A 85 -19.51 -8.38 5.21
CA TYR A 85 -18.54 -7.58 4.44
C TYR A 85 -17.12 -8.09 4.66
N ARG A 86 -16.37 -8.21 3.57
CA ARG A 86 -14.93 -8.44 3.56
C ARG A 86 -14.28 -7.39 2.67
N TRP A 87 -13.65 -6.40 3.26
CA TRP A 87 -13.13 -5.27 2.50
C TRP A 87 -11.82 -5.59 1.78
N GLY A 88 -11.75 -5.26 0.50
CA GLY A 88 -10.57 -5.46 -0.33
C GLY A 88 -10.33 -4.29 -1.28
N LEU A 89 -9.12 -4.24 -1.82
CA LEU A 89 -8.70 -3.22 -2.77
C LEU A 89 -7.92 -3.85 -3.92
N SER A 90 -8.16 -3.40 -5.14
CA SER A 90 -7.39 -3.81 -6.31
C SER A 90 -6.72 -2.63 -6.97
N VAL A 91 -5.51 -2.82 -7.50
CA VAL A 91 -4.77 -1.82 -8.25
C VAL A 91 -4.41 -2.35 -9.64
N ASP A 92 -4.92 -1.74 -10.70
CA ASP A 92 -4.49 -2.01 -12.07
C ASP A 92 -3.23 -1.19 -12.42
N LEU A 93 -2.09 -1.88 -12.53
CA LEU A 93 -0.80 -1.26 -12.84
C LEU A 93 -0.66 -0.81 -14.29
N SER A 94 -1.53 -1.28 -15.21
CA SER A 94 -1.60 -0.75 -16.58
C SER A 94 -2.19 0.66 -16.63
N LEU A 95 -3.08 0.98 -15.68
CA LEU A 95 -3.77 2.27 -15.62
C LEU A 95 -3.06 3.29 -14.72
N CYS A 96 -2.17 2.83 -13.83
CA CYS A 96 -1.47 3.71 -12.90
C CYS A 96 -0.34 4.49 -13.58
N THR A 97 -0.54 5.81 -13.74
CA THR A 97 0.45 6.73 -14.32
C THR A 97 1.44 7.32 -13.30
N GLY A 98 1.24 7.06 -12.00
CA GLY A 98 2.08 7.65 -10.95
C GLY A 98 1.78 9.11 -10.62
N CYS A 99 0.59 9.62 -10.99
CA CYS A 99 0.16 11.02 -10.78
C CYS A 99 0.14 11.52 -9.32
N SER A 100 0.25 10.61 -8.34
CA SER A 100 0.29 10.90 -6.89
C SER A 100 -0.94 11.58 -6.29
N ALA A 101 -2.04 11.75 -7.06
CA ALA A 101 -3.30 12.29 -6.55
C ALA A 101 -3.85 11.49 -5.35
N CYS A 102 -3.71 10.17 -5.39
CA CYS A 102 -4.11 9.27 -4.30
C CYS A 102 -3.33 9.48 -3.00
N VAL A 103 -2.08 9.96 -3.07
CA VAL A 103 -1.26 10.32 -1.89
C VAL A 103 -1.86 11.55 -1.23
N THR A 104 -2.09 12.61 -2.00
CA THR A 104 -2.66 13.86 -1.51
C THR A 104 -4.07 13.67 -0.97
N ALA A 105 -4.94 12.92 -1.67
CA ALA A 105 -6.30 12.66 -1.19
C ALA A 105 -6.31 11.88 0.12
N CYS A 106 -5.43 10.88 0.26
CA CYS A 106 -5.30 10.14 1.52
C CYS A 106 -4.82 11.04 2.66
N GLN A 107 -3.93 11.99 2.37
CA GLN A 107 -3.43 12.98 3.32
C GLN A 107 -4.53 13.92 3.81
N VAL A 108 -5.35 14.44 2.89
CA VAL A 108 -6.48 15.32 3.21
C VAL A 108 -7.57 14.57 3.97
N GLU A 109 -8.03 13.44 3.44
CA GLU A 109 -9.12 12.66 4.03
C GLU A 109 -8.82 12.20 5.45
N ASN A 110 -7.58 11.76 5.68
CA ASN A 110 -7.21 11.11 6.93
C ASN A 110 -6.35 12.01 7.83
N ASN A 111 -6.42 13.34 7.70
CA ASN A 111 -5.71 14.28 8.58
C ASN A 111 -4.22 13.93 8.76
N ILE A 112 -3.53 13.50 7.70
CA ILE A 112 -2.12 13.09 7.78
C ILE A 112 -1.23 14.34 7.76
N PRO A 113 -0.29 14.51 8.70
CA PRO A 113 0.51 15.72 8.79
C PRO A 113 1.50 15.87 7.64
N VAL A 114 1.77 17.13 7.29
CA VAL A 114 2.92 17.48 6.44
C VAL A 114 4.16 17.47 7.32
N VAL A 115 5.23 16.85 6.82
CA VAL A 115 6.52 16.74 7.51
C VAL A 115 7.55 17.64 6.84
N GLY A 116 8.37 18.31 7.64
CA GLY A 116 9.42 19.20 7.13
C GLY A 116 10.53 18.44 6.40
N ARG A 117 11.21 19.14 5.48
CA ARG A 117 12.30 18.58 4.65
C ARG A 117 13.35 17.82 5.45
N ASP A 118 13.75 18.34 6.60
CA ASP A 118 14.85 17.75 7.39
C ASP A 118 14.44 16.43 8.06
N GLU A 119 13.16 16.26 8.39
CA GLU A 119 12.63 14.97 8.86
C GLU A 119 12.42 13.99 7.70
N VAL A 120 11.96 14.46 6.54
CA VAL A 120 11.85 13.64 5.32
C VAL A 120 13.20 13.05 4.93
N ARG A 121 14.30 13.81 5.04
CA ARG A 121 15.68 13.30 4.82
C ARG A 121 16.06 12.13 5.70
N THR A 122 15.38 11.94 6.84
CA THR A 122 15.61 10.84 7.77
C THR A 122 14.58 9.70 7.64
N GLY A 123 13.80 9.68 6.54
CA GLY A 123 12.80 8.65 6.25
C GLY A 123 11.57 8.71 7.17
N ARG A 124 11.15 9.92 7.54
CA ARG A 124 10.03 10.18 8.46
C ARG A 124 8.83 10.82 7.79
N GLU A 125 8.71 10.68 6.47
CA GLU A 125 7.56 11.18 5.73
C GLU A 125 6.26 10.51 6.19
N MET A 126 5.20 11.30 6.34
CA MET A 126 3.89 10.79 6.75
C MET A 126 2.99 10.62 5.52
N HIS A 127 3.13 9.48 4.85
CA HIS A 127 2.27 9.07 3.74
C HIS A 127 1.78 7.63 3.95
N TRP A 128 0.46 7.44 4.00
CA TRP A 128 -0.15 6.11 4.23
C TRP A 128 -0.27 5.26 2.96
N ILE A 129 -0.25 5.91 1.81
CA ILE A 129 -0.09 5.34 0.49
C ILE A 129 1.11 6.06 -0.14
N ARG A 130 2.04 5.31 -0.71
CA ARG A 130 3.18 5.83 -1.45
C ARG A 130 3.16 5.29 -2.87
N ILE A 131 3.77 5.99 -3.82
CA ILE A 131 3.95 5.50 -5.18
C ILE A 131 5.41 5.08 -5.33
N ASP A 132 5.66 3.78 -5.37
CA ASP A 132 6.99 3.25 -5.64
C ASP A 132 7.23 3.34 -7.15
N ARG A 133 8.28 4.06 -7.55
CA ARG A 133 8.72 4.16 -8.95
C ARG A 133 9.94 3.30 -9.14
N TYR A 134 9.83 2.26 -9.96
CA TYR A 134 10.96 1.41 -10.30
C TYR A 134 11.36 1.57 -11.76
N TYR A 135 12.67 1.64 -11.98
CA TYR A 135 13.29 1.35 -13.26
C TYR A 135 13.48 -0.17 -13.37
N ILE A 136 13.02 -0.72 -14.48
CA ILE A 136 12.96 -2.15 -14.79
C ILE A 136 13.82 -2.36 -16.04
N GLY A 137 14.70 -3.35 -16.03
CA GLY A 137 15.71 -3.58 -17.06
C GLY A 137 17.16 -3.33 -16.63
N ASP A 138 18.07 -3.31 -17.61
CA ASP A 138 19.51 -3.24 -17.40
C ASP A 138 19.98 -1.78 -17.19
N PRO A 139 20.53 -1.43 -16.01
CA PRO A 139 20.98 -0.06 -15.74
C PRO A 139 22.16 0.38 -16.62
N SER A 140 22.89 -0.55 -17.26
CA SER A 140 23.95 -0.23 -18.21
C SER A 140 23.42 0.21 -19.58
N LYS A 141 22.12 0.02 -19.85
CA LYS A 141 21.42 0.41 -21.07
C LYS A 141 20.24 1.33 -20.75
N PRO A 142 20.48 2.58 -20.30
CA PRO A 142 19.42 3.48 -19.83
C PRO A 142 18.28 3.71 -20.82
N GLU A 143 18.58 3.67 -22.11
CA GLU A 143 17.64 3.81 -23.22
C GLU A 143 16.59 2.70 -23.30
N THR A 144 16.87 1.55 -22.67
CA THR A 144 15.96 0.40 -22.62
C THR A 144 15.17 0.31 -21.31
N LEU A 145 15.47 1.19 -20.34
CA LEU A 145 14.85 1.13 -19.02
C LEU A 145 13.36 1.46 -19.09
N GLU A 146 12.59 0.59 -18.48
CA GLU A 146 11.16 0.76 -18.31
C GLU A 146 10.85 1.38 -16.96
N ILE A 147 9.85 2.26 -16.91
CA ILE A 147 9.36 2.82 -15.63
C ILE A 147 8.05 2.15 -15.27
N GLY A 148 8.00 1.55 -14.08
CA GLY A 148 6.79 1.03 -13.45
C GLY A 148 6.42 1.84 -12.21
N HIS A 149 5.12 2.06 -12.02
CA HIS A 149 4.58 2.71 -10.83
C HIS A 149 3.73 1.71 -10.05
N GLN A 150 3.96 1.63 -8.74
CA GLN A 150 3.17 0.78 -7.86
C GLN A 150 2.73 1.57 -6.63
N PRO A 151 1.43 1.90 -6.52
CA PRO A 151 0.86 2.38 -5.28
C PRO A 151 0.95 1.30 -4.19
N VAL A 152 1.67 1.59 -3.11
CA VAL A 152 1.80 0.70 -1.96
C VAL A 152 1.19 1.36 -0.72
N MET A 153 0.16 0.73 -0.20
CA MET A 153 -0.53 1.08 1.05
C MET A 153 -0.51 -0.10 2.03
N CYS A 154 -1.12 0.07 3.22
CA CYS A 154 -1.42 -1.09 4.06
C CYS A 154 -2.23 -2.13 3.29
N GLN A 155 -1.74 -3.37 3.31
CA GLN A 155 -2.32 -4.48 2.58
C GLN A 155 -3.46 -5.18 3.36
N HIS A 156 -3.72 -4.74 4.60
CA HIS A 156 -4.69 -5.33 5.54
C HIS A 156 -4.57 -6.86 5.61
N CYS A 157 -3.33 -7.36 5.71
CA CYS A 157 -2.96 -8.77 5.77
C CYS A 157 -3.81 -9.57 6.77
N GLU A 158 -4.46 -10.65 6.35
CA GLU A 158 -5.22 -11.53 7.26
C GLU A 158 -4.29 -12.21 8.28
N ASN A 159 -3.16 -12.74 7.81
CA ASN A 159 -2.07 -13.16 8.68
C ASN A 159 -1.15 -11.97 8.95
N ALA A 160 -1.63 -10.97 9.70
CA ALA A 160 -0.89 -9.73 9.94
C ALA A 160 0.30 -9.94 10.90
N PRO A 161 1.56 -9.87 10.42
CA PRO A 161 2.73 -9.94 11.31
C PRO A 161 2.83 -8.69 12.21
N CYS A 162 2.21 -7.58 11.80
CA CYS A 162 2.24 -6.34 12.55
C CYS A 162 1.31 -6.32 13.78
N GLU A 163 0.37 -7.27 13.90
CA GLU A 163 -0.54 -7.37 15.05
C GLU A 163 0.07 -8.11 16.23
N THR A 164 0.59 -9.31 15.96
CA THR A 164 1.12 -10.22 17.00
C THR A 164 2.29 -9.63 17.78
N VAL A 165 2.95 -8.61 17.23
CA VAL A 165 4.09 -7.92 17.84
C VAL A 165 3.71 -6.68 18.65
N CYS A 166 2.43 -6.30 18.70
CA CYS A 166 1.99 -5.14 19.46
C CYS A 166 1.70 -5.53 20.91
N PRO A 167 2.52 -5.11 21.90
CA PRO A 167 2.38 -5.57 23.29
C PRO A 167 1.11 -5.04 23.99
N VAL A 168 0.49 -4.00 23.43
CA VAL A 168 -0.68 -3.34 24.02
C VAL A 168 -1.96 -3.54 23.20
N ALA A 169 -1.92 -4.39 22.16
CA ALA A 169 -3.04 -4.64 21.25
C ALA A 169 -3.63 -3.35 20.63
N ALA A 170 -2.77 -2.41 20.24
CA ALA A 170 -3.19 -1.19 19.53
C ALA A 170 -3.50 -1.44 18.04
N THR A 171 -3.20 -2.62 17.54
CA THR A 171 -3.59 -3.05 16.19
C THR A 171 -4.21 -4.43 16.28
N VAL A 172 -5.37 -4.58 15.66
CA VAL A 172 -6.21 -5.79 15.73
C VAL A 172 -6.94 -5.97 14.41
N HIS A 173 -7.37 -7.20 14.12
CA HIS A 173 -8.31 -7.44 13.04
C HIS A 173 -9.74 -7.09 13.48
N GLY A 174 -10.43 -6.33 12.64
CA GLY A 174 -11.88 -6.21 12.68
C GLY A 174 -12.56 -7.44 12.06
N SER A 175 -13.85 -7.60 12.34
CA SER A 175 -14.66 -8.72 11.83
C SER A 175 -14.87 -8.70 10.31
N GLU A 176 -14.42 -7.64 9.62
CA GLU A 176 -14.62 -7.40 8.18
C GLU A 176 -13.32 -7.54 7.37
N GLY A 177 -12.29 -8.14 7.97
CA GLY A 177 -10.97 -8.32 7.34
C GLY A 177 -10.12 -7.06 7.31
N THR A 178 -10.51 -6.00 8.02
CA THR A 178 -9.70 -4.80 8.17
C THR A 178 -8.70 -4.97 9.31
N ASN A 179 -7.43 -4.73 9.03
CA ASN A 179 -6.47 -4.42 10.09
C ASN A 179 -6.77 -3.01 10.64
N ASP A 180 -7.19 -2.90 11.89
CA ASP A 180 -7.58 -1.65 12.53
C ASP A 180 -6.43 -1.12 13.40
N MET A 181 -6.06 0.16 13.21
CA MET A 181 -5.05 0.83 14.02
C MET A 181 -5.75 1.76 15.01
N VAL A 182 -5.71 1.40 16.29
CA VAL A 182 -6.34 2.13 17.38
C VAL A 182 -5.31 3.11 17.94
N TYR A 183 -5.37 4.36 17.47
CA TYR A 183 -4.36 5.39 17.70
C TYR A 183 -4.10 5.66 19.19
N ASN A 184 -5.17 5.80 19.99
CA ASN A 184 -5.10 6.11 21.42
C ASN A 184 -4.54 4.98 22.29
N ARG A 185 -4.51 3.73 21.78
CA ARG A 185 -3.92 2.58 22.49
C ARG A 185 -2.42 2.44 22.22
N CYS A 186 -1.90 3.10 21.19
CA CYS A 186 -0.50 2.97 20.79
C CYS A 186 0.43 3.66 21.79
N VAL A 187 1.39 2.90 22.35
CA VAL A 187 2.42 3.41 23.27
C VAL A 187 3.77 3.65 22.60
N GLY A 188 3.83 3.59 21.26
CA GLY A 188 5.01 4.02 20.49
C GLY A 188 6.22 3.07 20.46
N THR A 189 6.02 1.76 20.69
CA THR A 189 7.12 0.77 20.60
C THR A 189 7.71 0.60 19.21
N ARG A 190 6.94 0.98 18.16
CA ARG A 190 7.32 0.94 16.74
C ARG A 190 7.56 -0.45 16.14
N TYR A 191 7.49 -1.53 16.92
CA TYR A 191 7.82 -2.87 16.45
C TYR A 191 6.90 -3.38 15.32
N CYS A 192 5.64 -2.94 15.31
CA CYS A 192 4.69 -3.22 14.23
C CYS A 192 5.14 -2.73 12.85
N SER A 193 5.98 -1.68 12.77
CA SER A 193 6.58 -1.26 11.50
C SER A 193 7.70 -2.19 11.07
N ASN A 194 8.57 -2.60 11.99
CA ASN A 194 9.67 -3.52 11.69
C ASN A 194 9.13 -4.84 11.12
N ASN A 195 8.09 -5.41 11.74
CA ASN A 195 7.52 -6.68 11.30
C ASN A 195 6.62 -6.57 10.06
N CYS A 196 6.24 -5.36 9.65
CA CYS A 196 5.48 -5.16 8.41
C CYS A 196 6.41 -5.31 7.20
N PRO A 197 6.18 -6.30 6.31
CA PRO A 197 7.08 -6.52 5.17
C PRO A 197 7.05 -5.36 4.17
N TYR A 198 5.94 -4.63 4.09
CA TYR A 198 5.75 -3.50 3.18
C TYR A 198 6.25 -2.16 3.72
N LYS A 199 6.60 -2.09 5.01
CA LYS A 199 6.99 -0.85 5.71
C LYS A 199 6.02 0.30 5.43
N VAL A 200 4.72 0.07 5.65
CA VAL A 200 3.61 1.03 5.41
C VAL A 200 2.99 1.57 6.70
N ARG A 201 3.54 1.21 7.86
CA ARG A 201 3.25 1.85 9.14
C ARG A 201 4.11 3.11 9.22
N ARG A 202 3.51 4.24 9.57
CA ARG A 202 4.17 5.55 9.69
C ARG A 202 4.06 6.04 11.13
N TYR A 203 5.16 6.53 11.68
CA TYR A 203 5.24 6.89 13.09
C TYR A 203 5.29 8.41 13.23
N ASN A 204 4.45 8.97 14.09
CA ASN A 204 4.55 10.38 14.47
C ASN A 204 5.75 10.57 15.40
N TRP A 205 6.89 10.95 14.84
CA TRP A 205 8.11 11.19 15.60
C TRP A 205 8.01 12.45 16.44
N MET A 206 7.50 13.52 15.82
CA MET A 206 7.30 14.82 16.43
C MET A 206 5.82 15.14 16.49
N GLU A 207 5.52 16.26 17.16
CA GLU A 207 4.18 16.83 17.13
C GLU A 207 4.09 17.77 15.92
N HIS A 208 3.27 17.40 14.93
CA HIS A 208 3.17 18.12 13.65
C HIS A 208 1.92 19.00 13.55
N TRP A 209 0.94 18.81 14.42
CA TRP A 209 -0.32 19.55 14.39
C TRP A 209 -0.41 20.61 15.47
N ARG A 210 0.11 20.31 16.65
CA ARG A 210 0.02 21.19 17.81
C ARG A 210 1.26 22.07 17.95
N ASP A 211 1.09 23.37 17.71
CA ASP A 211 2.13 24.39 18.00
C ASP A 211 2.19 24.70 19.51
N GLY A 212 2.35 23.68 20.36
CA GLY A 212 2.31 23.80 21.82
C GLY A 212 0.93 24.11 22.42
N LYS A 213 -0.15 23.88 21.65
CA LYS A 213 -1.56 24.08 22.04
C LYS A 213 -2.36 22.79 21.87
N ASP A 214 -3.61 22.75 22.31
CA ASP A 214 -4.45 21.54 22.21
C ASP A 214 -4.83 21.15 20.76
N MET A 215 -4.82 22.11 19.83
CA MET A 215 -5.08 21.90 18.39
C MET A 215 -4.26 22.84 17.50
N ALA A 216 -4.21 22.52 16.21
CA ALA A 216 -3.65 23.39 15.18
C ALA A 216 -4.33 24.77 15.21
N ARG A 217 -3.58 25.83 14.93
CA ARG A 217 -4.11 27.19 14.89
C ARG A 217 -5.06 27.38 13.70
N SER A 218 -6.12 28.15 13.90
CA SER A 218 -6.98 28.61 12.79
C SER A 218 -6.15 29.42 11.79
N PRO A 219 -6.32 29.21 10.46
CA PRO A 219 -7.40 28.44 9.81
C PRO A 219 -7.11 26.95 9.59
N ARG A 220 -5.93 26.42 9.97
CA ARG A 220 -5.53 25.05 9.63
C ARG A 220 -6.43 23.99 10.25
N ASN A 221 -6.95 24.23 11.44
CA ASN A 221 -7.89 23.32 12.10
C ASN A 221 -9.21 23.13 11.33
N LEU A 222 -9.61 24.10 10.50
CA LEU A 222 -10.83 24.02 9.69
C LEU A 222 -10.70 23.05 8.52
N ALA A 223 -9.47 22.71 8.14
CA ALA A 223 -9.20 21.77 7.05
C ALA A 223 -9.27 20.29 7.49
N PHE A 224 -9.41 20.02 8.79
CA PHE A 224 -9.45 18.65 9.29
C PHE A 224 -10.80 18.00 9.03
N ASN A 225 -10.75 16.74 8.61
CA ASN A 225 -11.89 15.84 8.60
C ASN A 225 -12.34 15.59 10.06
N PRO A 226 -13.56 15.99 10.47
CA PRO A 226 -14.03 15.81 11.84
C PRO A 226 -14.23 14.33 12.23
N ASP A 227 -14.39 13.45 11.25
CA ASP A 227 -14.65 12.02 11.47
C ASP A 227 -13.37 11.20 11.66
N VAL A 228 -12.19 11.82 11.51
CA VAL A 228 -10.89 11.16 11.66
C VAL A 228 -10.10 11.80 12.78
N THR A 229 -9.62 10.97 13.70
CA THR A 229 -8.75 11.40 14.80
C THR A 229 -7.54 12.18 14.27
N VAL A 230 -7.25 13.35 14.81
CA VAL A 230 -5.96 14.04 14.62
C VAL A 230 -4.98 13.43 15.62
N ARG A 231 -3.90 12.80 15.12
CA ARG A 231 -2.97 12.05 15.98
C ARG A 231 -1.94 12.97 16.63
N ALA A 232 -1.53 12.59 17.83
CA ALA A 232 -0.43 13.22 18.55
C ALA A 232 0.90 12.52 18.24
N ARG A 233 2.00 13.11 18.71
CA ARG A 233 3.31 12.46 18.73
C ARG A 233 3.27 11.08 19.40
N GLY A 234 4.15 10.18 18.98
CA GLY A 234 4.37 8.89 19.64
C GLY A 234 3.44 7.77 19.18
N VAL A 235 2.63 8.00 18.15
CA VAL A 235 1.59 7.07 17.70
C VAL A 235 1.89 6.58 16.28
N MET A 236 1.65 5.29 16.05
CA MET A 236 1.70 4.68 14.73
C MET A 236 0.41 4.94 13.94
N GLU A 237 0.59 5.08 12.64
CA GLU A 237 -0.46 5.26 11.65
C GLU A 237 -0.25 4.33 10.47
N LYS A 238 -1.30 4.15 9.67
CA LYS A 238 -1.28 3.40 8.41
C LYS A 238 -2.58 3.68 7.66
N CYS A 239 -2.62 3.30 6.38
CA CYS A 239 -3.88 3.21 5.65
C CYS A 239 -4.89 2.33 6.42
N THR A 240 -6.11 2.83 6.59
CA THR A 240 -7.24 2.16 7.27
C THR A 240 -8.36 1.78 6.30
N PHE A 241 -8.09 1.75 4.99
CA PHE A 241 -9.13 1.69 3.95
C PHE A 241 -10.21 2.79 4.09
N CYS A 242 -9.81 3.97 4.59
CA CYS A 242 -10.73 5.08 4.88
C CYS A 242 -11.87 4.63 5.82
N SER A 243 -11.49 4.11 7.00
CA SER A 243 -12.43 3.55 7.99
C SER A 243 -13.55 4.51 8.39
N SER A 244 -13.32 5.83 8.36
CA SER A 244 -14.36 6.86 8.55
C SER A 244 -15.47 6.72 7.51
N ARG A 245 -15.12 6.65 6.22
CA ARG A 245 -16.08 6.47 5.11
C ARG A 245 -16.79 5.11 5.19
N ILE A 246 -16.05 4.04 5.53
CA ILE A 246 -16.65 2.71 5.76
C ILE A 246 -17.73 2.81 6.83
N ALA A 247 -17.42 3.42 7.97
CA ALA A 247 -18.36 3.57 9.09
C ALA A 247 -19.57 4.42 8.69
N GLU A 248 -19.35 5.59 8.09
CA GLU A 248 -20.40 6.52 7.65
C GLU A 248 -21.41 5.82 6.71
N LYS A 249 -20.92 5.19 5.63
CA LYS A 249 -21.80 4.53 4.65
C LYS A 249 -22.53 3.32 5.21
N LYS A 250 -21.87 2.54 6.09
CA LYS A 250 -22.53 1.42 6.78
C LYS A 250 -23.60 1.87 7.76
N ILE A 251 -23.34 2.92 8.53
CA ILE A 251 -24.32 3.49 9.47
C ILE A 251 -25.53 3.99 8.67
N LYS A 252 -25.29 4.70 7.56
CA LYS A 252 -26.37 5.16 6.68
C LYS A 252 -27.21 4.00 6.13
N ALA A 253 -26.60 2.98 5.55
CA ALA A 253 -27.32 1.82 5.03
C ALA A 253 -28.13 1.09 6.13
N LYS A 254 -27.53 0.94 7.33
CA LYS A 254 -28.21 0.35 8.49
C LYS A 254 -29.43 1.17 8.93
N ASN A 255 -29.31 2.50 8.95
CA ASN A 255 -30.43 3.40 9.30
C ASN A 255 -31.57 3.32 8.26
N GLU A 256 -31.23 3.03 7.00
CA GLU A 256 -32.19 2.80 5.91
C GLU A 256 -32.73 1.35 5.90
N GLY A 257 -32.32 0.49 6.84
CA GLY A 257 -32.80 -0.89 6.94
C GLY A 257 -32.26 -1.84 5.86
N ARG A 258 -31.17 -1.47 5.19
CA ARG A 258 -30.58 -2.25 4.08
C ARG A 258 -29.09 -2.52 4.29
N THR A 259 -28.54 -3.40 3.46
CA THR A 259 -27.09 -3.59 3.36
C THR A 259 -26.47 -2.52 2.45
N LEU A 260 -25.19 -2.22 2.71
CA LEU A 260 -24.38 -1.36 1.88
C LEU A 260 -24.09 -2.08 0.57
N VAL A 261 -24.46 -1.45 -0.55
CA VAL A 261 -24.24 -1.97 -1.90
C VAL A 261 -22.84 -1.59 -2.37
N ASP A 262 -22.19 -2.45 -3.14
CA ASP A 262 -20.90 -2.16 -3.75
C ASP A 262 -20.98 -0.89 -4.63
N GLY A 263 -19.95 -0.05 -4.58
CA GLY A 263 -19.91 1.23 -5.31
C GLY A 263 -20.48 2.44 -4.56
N GLU A 264 -21.33 2.27 -3.53
CA GLU A 264 -21.77 3.39 -2.66
C GLU A 264 -20.63 3.94 -1.78
N LEU A 265 -19.63 3.10 -1.53
CA LEU A 265 -18.45 3.43 -0.77
C LEU A 265 -17.25 3.55 -1.70
N LYS A 266 -16.68 4.75 -1.77
CA LYS A 266 -15.40 5.00 -2.43
C LYS A 266 -14.39 5.51 -1.43
N THR A 267 -13.21 4.88 -1.42
CA THR A 267 -12.08 5.38 -0.64
C THR A 267 -11.52 6.66 -1.28
N ALA A 268 -10.87 7.52 -0.51
CA ALA A 268 -10.31 8.77 -1.04
C ALA A 268 -9.29 8.52 -2.17
N CYS A 269 -8.49 7.46 -2.07
CA CYS A 269 -7.52 7.10 -3.11
C CYS A 269 -8.18 6.53 -4.38
N GLN A 270 -9.31 5.85 -4.26
CA GLN A 270 -10.11 5.41 -5.42
C GLN A 270 -10.80 6.61 -6.09
N GLU A 271 -11.52 7.43 -5.32
CA GLU A 271 -12.33 8.52 -5.86
C GLU A 271 -11.51 9.57 -6.60
N THR A 272 -10.29 9.86 -6.13
CA THR A 272 -9.42 10.85 -6.78
C THR A 272 -8.65 10.33 -7.99
N CYS A 273 -8.62 9.00 -8.22
CA CYS A 273 -7.75 8.42 -9.22
C CYS A 273 -8.29 8.72 -10.63
N PRO A 274 -7.62 9.52 -11.46
CA PRO A 274 -8.18 9.96 -12.74
C PRO A 274 -8.27 8.83 -13.79
N THR A 275 -7.57 7.73 -13.56
CA THR A 275 -7.53 6.56 -14.45
C THR A 275 -8.30 5.37 -13.92
N ASP A 276 -9.01 5.53 -12.79
CA ASP A 276 -9.74 4.45 -12.10
C ASP A 276 -8.88 3.21 -11.80
N ALA A 277 -7.57 3.40 -11.62
CA ALA A 277 -6.63 2.32 -11.38
C ALA A 277 -6.86 1.62 -10.03
N ILE A 278 -7.48 2.29 -9.06
CA ILE A 278 -7.75 1.75 -7.72
C ILE A 278 -9.25 1.44 -7.62
N SER A 279 -9.60 0.22 -7.26
CA SER A 279 -10.99 -0.18 -6.94
C SER A 279 -11.05 -0.73 -5.52
N PHE A 280 -12.04 -0.30 -4.74
CA PHE A 280 -12.29 -0.80 -3.39
C PHE A 280 -13.72 -1.33 -3.31
N GLY A 281 -13.93 -2.40 -2.54
CA GLY A 281 -15.25 -3.01 -2.44
C GLY A 281 -15.29 -4.25 -1.54
N ASN A 282 -16.42 -4.94 -1.57
CA ASN A 282 -16.65 -6.16 -0.80
C ASN A 282 -16.21 -7.41 -1.58
N ILE A 283 -15.17 -8.10 -1.10
CA ILE A 283 -14.65 -9.37 -1.66
C ILE A 283 -15.70 -10.50 -1.59
N ASN A 284 -16.60 -10.46 -0.61
CA ASN A 284 -17.63 -11.50 -0.49
C ASN A 284 -18.79 -11.30 -1.46
N ASP A 285 -18.93 -10.11 -2.07
CA ASP A 285 -19.88 -9.86 -3.14
C ASP A 285 -19.29 -10.32 -4.48
N PRO A 286 -19.83 -11.37 -5.14
CA PRO A 286 -19.29 -11.86 -6.41
C PRO A 286 -19.36 -10.86 -7.56
N GLU A 287 -20.29 -9.90 -7.50
CA GLU A 287 -20.50 -8.90 -8.54
C GLU A 287 -19.62 -7.67 -8.40
N SER A 288 -18.97 -7.50 -7.25
CA SER A 288 -18.06 -6.39 -7.00
C SER A 288 -16.84 -6.41 -7.93
N MET A 289 -16.34 -5.22 -8.23
CA MET A 289 -15.13 -5.07 -9.05
C MET A 289 -13.92 -5.74 -8.41
N ILE A 290 -13.83 -5.74 -7.08
CA ILE A 290 -12.72 -6.38 -6.36
C ILE A 290 -12.75 -7.91 -6.51
N SER A 291 -13.94 -8.52 -6.46
CA SER A 291 -14.10 -9.97 -6.65
C SER A 291 -13.76 -10.40 -8.08
N LYS A 292 -14.19 -9.61 -9.07
CA LYS A 292 -13.85 -9.81 -10.48
C LYS A 292 -12.36 -9.65 -10.72
N ASN A 293 -11.73 -8.61 -10.16
CA ASN A 293 -10.30 -8.37 -10.25
C ASN A 293 -9.48 -9.45 -9.52
N GLY A 294 -9.94 -9.96 -8.38
CA GLY A 294 -9.29 -11.05 -7.66
C GLY A 294 -9.26 -12.38 -8.42
N LYS A 295 -10.25 -12.62 -9.30
CA LYS A 295 -10.32 -13.80 -10.19
C LYS A 295 -9.64 -13.58 -11.55
N ASN A 296 -9.20 -12.36 -11.83
CA ASN A 296 -8.54 -12.02 -13.09
C ASN A 296 -7.24 -12.82 -13.23
N LYS A 297 -6.91 -13.27 -14.45
CA LYS A 297 -5.67 -14.01 -14.72
C LYS A 297 -4.40 -13.18 -14.52
N ARG A 298 -4.53 -11.84 -14.57
CA ARG A 298 -3.46 -10.87 -14.26
C ARG A 298 -3.26 -10.67 -12.76
N ALA A 299 -4.12 -11.22 -11.90
CA ALA A 299 -4.12 -10.91 -10.48
C ALA A 299 -2.95 -11.56 -9.74
N TYR A 300 -2.24 -10.77 -8.95
CA TYR A 300 -1.21 -11.25 -8.04
C TYR A 300 -1.21 -10.47 -6.73
N LYS A 301 -0.54 -11.03 -5.73
CA LYS A 301 -0.38 -10.44 -4.40
C LYS A 301 1.10 -10.25 -4.13
N ILE A 302 1.48 -9.06 -3.66
CA ILE A 302 2.87 -8.76 -3.36
C ILE A 302 3.34 -9.54 -2.12
N LEU A 303 4.50 -10.20 -2.24
CA LEU A 303 5.09 -11.02 -1.17
C LEU A 303 4.17 -12.13 -0.65
N ASP A 304 3.33 -12.70 -1.53
CA ASP A 304 2.37 -13.76 -1.18
C ASP A 304 3.04 -15.00 -0.56
N PHE A 305 4.30 -15.24 -0.93
CA PHE A 305 5.12 -16.29 -0.36
C PHE A 305 5.29 -16.24 1.17
N LEU A 306 5.16 -15.06 1.78
CA LEU A 306 5.23 -14.90 3.25
C LEU A 306 3.99 -15.45 3.96
N ASN A 307 2.98 -15.90 3.21
CA ASN A 307 1.68 -16.31 3.73
C ASN A 307 0.99 -15.25 4.59
N VAL A 308 1.23 -13.96 4.31
CA VAL A 308 0.57 -12.84 5.02
C VAL A 308 -0.87 -12.59 4.54
N LYS A 309 -1.30 -13.28 3.47
CA LYS A 309 -2.67 -13.22 2.92
C LYS A 309 -3.20 -11.77 2.78
N PRO A 310 -2.57 -10.92 1.94
CA PRO A 310 -2.99 -9.53 1.79
C PRO A 310 -4.39 -9.43 1.16
N GLN A 311 -5.16 -8.40 1.54
CA GLN A 311 -6.47 -8.06 0.97
C GLN A 311 -6.38 -7.06 -0.19
N VAL A 312 -5.16 -6.63 -0.53
CA VAL A 312 -4.88 -5.83 -1.71
C VAL A 312 -4.37 -6.74 -2.82
N THR A 313 -4.97 -6.63 -3.99
CA THR A 313 -4.62 -7.38 -5.20
C THR A 313 -4.07 -6.43 -6.25
N TYR A 314 -2.97 -6.79 -6.90
CA TYR A 314 -2.41 -6.03 -8.02
C TYR A 314 -2.70 -6.76 -9.33
N LEU A 315 -2.90 -6.02 -10.42
CA LEU A 315 -2.98 -6.61 -11.75
C LEU A 315 -1.66 -6.38 -12.49
N THR A 316 -1.11 -7.47 -13.07
CA THR A 316 0.07 -7.45 -13.93
C THR A 316 -0.09 -6.39 -15.01
N ARG A 317 0.93 -5.55 -15.18
CA ARG A 317 0.95 -4.46 -16.15
C ARG A 317 1.11 -5.02 -17.57
N VAL A 318 0.07 -4.87 -18.39
CA VAL A 318 0.11 -5.16 -19.83
C VAL A 318 0.55 -3.89 -20.56
N ARG A 319 1.60 -4.01 -21.40
CA ARG A 319 2.15 -2.92 -22.20
C ARG A 319 1.99 -3.17 -23.69
N ASN A 320 1.58 -2.14 -24.42
CA ASN A 320 1.62 -2.16 -25.88
C ASN A 320 2.88 -1.43 -26.36
N TYR A 321 3.82 -2.16 -26.97
CA TYR A 321 4.98 -1.56 -27.62
C TYR A 321 4.55 -1.21 -29.05
N VAL A 322 4.44 0.08 -29.35
CA VAL A 322 4.16 0.60 -30.69
C VAL A 322 5.47 1.03 -31.32
#